data_AF-A0A352INH8-F1
#
_entry.id   AF-A0A352INH8-F1
#
_cell.length_a   1.000
_cell.length_b   1.000
_cell.length_c   1.000
_cell.angle_alpha   90.00
_cell.angle_beta   90.00
_cell.angle_gamma   90.00
#
_symmetry.space_group_name_H-M   'P 1'
#
loop_
_entity.id
_entity.type
_entity.pdbx_description
1 polymer ?
#
loop_
_entity_poly.entity_id
_entity_poly.type
_entity_poly.pdbx_seq_one_letter_code
_entity_poly.pdbx_strand_id
1 'polypeptide(L)' 'SGIVAGNVKEGGIRQVQEKGPFEIAGDPTLIKPLEAMLEQFVTQNRMKLPGSSAYRPSYRIVSGAA' A
#
# COMPACT_ATOMS: atom_id res chain seq x y z
N SER A 1 2.62 -1.71 -11.37
CA SER A 1 2.92 -1.91 -9.93
C SER A 1 2.64 -0.63 -9.15
N GLY A 2 1.42 -0.47 -8.63
CA GLY A 2 0.99 0.78 -7.94
C GLY A 2 1.69 1.01 -6.59
N ILE A 3 1.74 -0.02 -5.74
CA ILE A 3 2.39 0.06 -4.42
C ILE A 3 3.88 0.40 -4.53
N VAL A 4 4.61 -0.29 -5.43
CA VAL A 4 6.03 0.02 -5.67
C VAL A 4 6.21 1.44 -6.20
N ALA A 5 5.33 1.89 -7.11
CA ALA A 5 5.40 3.26 -7.61
C ALA A 5 5.19 4.28 -6.49
N GLY A 6 4.19 4.09 -5.62
CA GLY A 6 3.92 4.97 -4.49
C GLY A 6 5.01 4.97 -3.41
N ASN A 7 5.76 3.87 -3.28
CA ASN A 7 6.82 3.76 -2.28
C ASN A 7 8.17 4.35 -2.72
N VAL A 8 8.58 4.17 -3.99
CA VAL A 8 9.96 4.47 -4.41
C VAL A 8 10.10 5.26 -5.71
N LYS A 9 9.04 5.39 -6.52
CA LYS A 9 9.13 6.12 -7.79
C LYS A 9 8.66 7.55 -7.58
N GLU A 10 9.47 8.52 -7.98
CA GLU A 10 9.18 9.96 -7.80
C GLU A 10 7.75 10.34 -8.23
N GLY A 11 7.34 9.96 -9.44
CA GLY A 11 5.99 10.26 -9.94
C GLY A 11 4.87 9.57 -9.16
N GLY A 12 5.12 8.41 -8.55
CA GLY A 12 4.15 7.72 -7.69
C GLY A 12 4.09 8.32 -6.29
N ILE A 13 5.25 8.66 -5.71
CA ILE A 13 5.35 9.37 -4.43
C ILE A 13 4.60 10.70 -4.50
N ARG A 14 4.81 11.49 -5.56
CA ARG A 14 4.14 12.77 -5.77
C ARG A 14 2.62 12.61 -5.84
N GLN A 15 2.13 11.62 -6.58
CA GLN A 15 0.69 11.33 -6.64
C GLN A 15 0.11 11.00 -5.27
N VAL A 16 0.82 10.20 -4.48
CA VAL A 16 0.37 9.83 -3.13
C VAL A 16 0.37 11.03 -2.17
N GLN A 17 1.34 11.94 -2.31
CA GLN A 17 1.38 13.18 -1.51
C GLN A 17 0.25 14.14 -1.89
N GLU A 18 -0.06 14.28 -3.18
CA GLU A 18 -1.06 15.22 -3.68
C GLU A 18 -2.50 14.70 -3.49
N LYS A 19 -2.72 13.39 -3.66
CA LYS A 19 -4.07 12.79 -3.74
C LYS A 19 -4.38 11.81 -2.62
N GLY A 20 -3.40 11.48 -1.78
CA GLY A 20 -3.51 10.42 -0.80
C GLY A 20 -3.16 9.03 -1.37
N PRO A 21 -3.25 7.98 -0.54
CA PRO A 21 -2.86 6.63 -0.91
C PRO A 21 -3.71 6.07 -2.06
N PHE A 22 -3.14 5.17 -2.85
CA PHE A 22 -3.87 4.46 -3.90
C PHE A 22 -4.97 3.58 -3.31
N GLU A 23 -6.19 3.71 -3.80
CA GLU A 23 -7.28 2.82 -3.42
C GLU A 23 -7.21 1.51 -4.20
N ILE A 24 -7.27 0.39 -3.49
CA ILE A 24 -7.32 -0.95 -4.05
C ILE A 24 -8.69 -1.52 -3.69
N ALA A 25 -9.49 -1.80 -4.71
CA ALA A 25 -10.80 -2.43 -4.61
C ALA A 25 -10.80 -3.74 -5.40
N GLY A 26 -11.62 -4.70 -5.01
CA GLY A 26 -11.71 -5.99 -5.70
C GLY A 26 -12.66 -6.95 -5.00
N ASP A 27 -12.78 -8.15 -5.58
CA ASP A 27 -13.58 -9.22 -5.01
C ASP A 27 -13.14 -9.53 -3.56
N PRO A 28 -14.07 -9.62 -2.58
CA PRO A 28 -13.75 -9.91 -1.18
C PRO A 28 -12.89 -11.16 -0.97
N THR A 29 -13.05 -12.18 -1.81
CA THR A 29 -12.29 -13.44 -1.75
C THR A 29 -10.84 -13.27 -2.19
N LEU A 30 -10.55 -12.26 -3.03
CA LEU A 30 -9.21 -11.94 -3.52
C LEU A 30 -8.55 -10.82 -2.70
N ILE A 31 -9.32 -9.82 -2.26
CA ILE A 31 -8.74 -8.65 -1.60
C ILE A 31 -8.35 -8.90 -0.14
N LYS A 32 -9.09 -9.76 0.56
CA LYS A 32 -8.74 -10.18 1.93
C LYS A 32 -7.38 -10.87 2.04
N PRO A 33 -7.05 -11.90 1.22
CA PRO A 33 -5.73 -12.50 1.28
C PRO A 33 -4.62 -11.54 0.82
N LEU A 34 -4.92 -10.62 -0.12
CA LEU A 34 -3.98 -9.56 -0.51
C LEU A 34 -3.69 -8.61 0.66
N GLU A 35 -4.72 -8.17 1.38
CA GLU A 35 -4.60 -7.30 2.56
C GLU A 35 -3.72 -7.96 3.63
N ALA A 36 -4.03 -9.21 3.99
CA ALA A 36 -3.26 -9.97 4.97
C ALA A 36 -1.79 -10.14 4.56
N MET A 37 -1.52 -10.43 3.29
CA MET A 37 -0.15 -10.54 2.78
C MET A 37 0.61 -9.20 2.86
N LEU A 38 -0.05 -8.09 2.53
CA LEU A 38 0.57 -6.78 2.59
C LEU A 38 0.83 -6.33 4.04
N GLU A 39 -0.08 -6.62 4.98
CA GLU A 39 0.12 -6.39 6.42
C GLU A 39 1.31 -7.18 6.97
N GLN A 40 1.49 -8.43 6.51
CA GLN A 40 2.68 -9.22 6.86
C GLN A 40 3.97 -8.55 6.38
N PHE A 41 3.99 -7.97 5.18
CA PHE A 41 5.17 -7.26 4.68
C PHE A 41 5.49 -6.00 5.48
N VAL A 42 4.46 -5.28 5.95
CA VAL A 42 4.65 -4.14 6.86
C VAL A 42 5.23 -4.61 8.19
N THR A 43 4.63 -5.62 8.80
CA THR A 43 5.04 -6.18 10.10
C THR A 43 6.46 -6.74 10.07
N GLN A 44 6.85 -7.35 8.95
CA GLN A 44 8.20 -7.90 8.73
C GLN A 44 9.22 -6.84 8.28
N ASN A 45 8.86 -5.54 8.27
CA ASN A 45 9.72 -4.44 7.81
C ASN A 45 10.25 -4.62 6.38
N ARG A 46 9.46 -5.25 5.49
CA ARG A 46 9.86 -5.50 4.10
C ARG A 46 9.54 -4.35 3.15
N MET A 47 8.84 -3.32 3.63
CA MET A 47 8.36 -2.19 2.83
C MET A 47 9.32 -0.98 2.83
N LYS A 48 10.28 -0.94 3.76
CA LYS A 48 11.24 0.16 3.92
C LYS A 48 12.53 -0.35 4.55
N LEU A 49 13.66 0.29 4.24
CA LEU A 49 14.95 -0.04 4.86
C LEU A 49 14.95 0.33 6.36
N PRO A 50 15.67 -0.44 7.20
CA PRO A 50 15.87 -0.12 8.62
C PRO A 50 16.47 1.28 8.83
N GLY A 51 16.21 1.89 9.98
CA GLY A 51 16.75 3.22 10.34
C GLY A 51 15.97 4.42 9.81
N SER A 52 14.86 4.18 9.12
CA SER A 52 13.94 5.23 8.70
C SER A 52 12.69 5.31 9.59
N SER A 53 11.95 6.43 9.52
CA SER A 53 10.63 6.56 10.15
C SER A 53 9.68 5.42 9.77
N ALA A 54 8.71 5.13 10.64
CA ALA A 54 7.70 4.09 10.45
C ALA A 54 7.11 4.13 9.02
N TYR A 55 6.95 2.95 8.41
CA TYR A 55 6.38 2.83 7.07
C TYR A 55 4.93 3.33 7.07
N ARG A 56 4.62 4.26 6.16
CA ARG A 56 3.25 4.70 5.88
C ARG A 56 2.82 4.09 4.54
N PRO A 57 1.80 3.22 4.50
CA PRO A 57 1.32 2.61 3.27
C PRO A 57 0.98 3.65 2.18
N SER A 58 1.46 3.42 0.97
CA SER A 58 1.09 4.21 -0.22
C SER A 58 -0.24 3.77 -0.83
N TYR A 59 -0.99 2.89 -0.14
CA TYR A 59 -2.22 2.27 -0.59
C TYR A 59 -3.22 2.17 0.57
N ARG A 60 -4.50 1.99 0.22
CA ARG A 60 -5.59 1.68 1.13
C ARG A 60 -6.48 0.63 0.46
N ILE A 61 -6.79 -0.44 1.18
CA ILE A 61 -7.83 -1.38 0.75
C ILE A 61 -9.18 -0.71 1.00
N VAL A 62 -10.00 -0.59 -0.03
CA VAL A 62 -11.36 -0.10 0.09
C VAL A 62 -12.31 -1.28 -0.09
N SER A 63 -13.06 -1.58 0.96
CA SER A 63 -14.17 -2.52 0.91
C SER A 63 -15.25 -1.90 0.04
N GLY A 64 -15.45 -2.41 -1.18
CA GLY A 64 -16.68 -2.14 -1.90
C GLY A 64 -17.82 -2.69 -1.04
N ALA A 65 -18.64 -1.82 -0.47
CA ALA A 65 -19.96 -2.25 -0.01
C ALA A 65 -20.67 -2.83 -1.23
N ALA A 66 -20.98 -4.12 -1.18
CA ALA A 66 -21.94 -4.73 -2.10
C ALA A 66 -23.31 -4.08 -1.91
#